data_AF-A0A5C3NZN3-F1
#
_entry.id   AF-A0A5C3NZN3-F1
#
_cell.length_a   1.000
_cell.length_b   1.000
_cell.length_c   1.000
_cell.angle_alpha   90.00
_cell.angle_beta   90.00
_cell.angle_gamma   90.00
#
_symmetry.space_group_name_H-M   'P 1'
#
loop_
_entity.id
_entity.type
_entity.pdbx_description
1 polymer ?
#
loop_
_entity_poly.entity_id
_entity_poly.type
_entity_poly.pdbx_seq_one_letter_code
_entity_poly.pdbx_strand_id
1 'polypeptide(L)'
;NHVTYDAEKNSAYLDITQVFHIRWSPFKPAPARLLVHLTLRPTPSPTDPSKTVYVISDHEDFYHPDDLAALVVPPLIPLIRLGLHAATFACRVNARVFGALGYWSVRDGEGGQGVELRPEGEPLPPVAEDEERVLRGKKGRKDD
;
A
#
# COMPACT_ATOMS: atom_id res chain seq x y z
N ASN A 1 0.37 -13.49 -0.83
CA ASN A 1 -1.01 -13.96 -1.03
C ASN A 1 -1.78 -13.86 0.27
N HIS A 2 -2.42 -12.71 0.45
CA HIS A 2 -3.21 -12.37 1.63
C HIS A 2 -4.63 -11.99 1.20
N VAL A 3 -5.60 -12.23 2.06
CA VAL A 3 -7.01 -11.87 1.83
C VAL A 3 -7.52 -11.14 3.06
N THR A 4 -8.13 -9.99 2.86
CA THR A 4 -8.78 -9.21 3.91
C THR A 4 -10.20 -8.90 3.49
N TYR A 5 -11.16 -9.09 4.39
CA TYR A 5 -12.55 -8.75 4.15
C TYR A 5 -13.01 -7.68 5.14
N ASP A 6 -13.56 -6.60 4.61
CA ASP A 6 -14.23 -5.54 5.36
C ASP A 6 -15.74 -5.75 5.26
N ALA A 7 -16.34 -6.20 6.37
CA ALA A 7 -17.77 -6.48 6.45
C ALA A 7 -18.64 -5.20 6.50
N GLU A 8 -18.10 -4.06 6.93
CA GLU A 8 -18.86 -2.81 7.00
C GLU A 8 -19.08 -2.24 5.60
N LYS A 9 -18.06 -2.36 4.75
CA LYS A 9 -18.07 -1.86 3.37
C LYS A 9 -18.37 -2.93 2.32
N ASN A 10 -18.56 -4.19 2.75
CA ASN A 10 -18.66 -5.36 1.88
C ASN A 10 -17.54 -5.38 0.81
N SER A 11 -16.32 -5.09 1.24
CA SER A 11 -15.15 -4.97 0.36
C SER A 11 -14.13 -6.04 0.69
N ALA A 12 -13.63 -6.75 -0.31
CA ALA A 12 -12.55 -7.72 -0.14
C ALA A 12 -11.29 -7.24 -0.86
N TYR A 13 -10.16 -7.30 -0.15
CA TYR A 13 -8.84 -6.99 -0.69
C TYR A 13 -8.03 -8.27 -0.83
N LEU A 14 -7.52 -8.52 -2.03
CA LEU A 14 -6.73 -9.71 -2.34
C LEU A 14 -5.34 -9.27 -2.80
N ASP A 15 -4.30 -9.70 -2.09
CA ASP A 15 -2.93 -9.66 -2.59
C ASP A 15 -2.69 -10.96 -3.37
N ILE A 16 -2.57 -10.88 -4.69
CA ILE A 16 -2.37 -12.05 -5.56
C ILE A 16 -1.18 -11.86 -6.49
N THR A 17 -0.60 -12.98 -6.91
CA THR A 17 0.39 -13.02 -7.99
C THR A 17 -0.19 -13.80 -9.16
N GLN A 18 -0.27 -13.17 -10.33
CA GLN A 18 -0.82 -13.77 -11.54
C GLN A 18 0.17 -13.68 -12.69
N VAL A 19 0.30 -14.76 -13.46
CA VAL A 19 1.14 -14.78 -14.67
C VAL A 19 0.28 -14.41 -15.88
N PHE A 20 0.46 -13.20 -16.39
CA PHE A 20 -0.29 -12.71 -17.55
C PHE A 20 0.39 -13.11 -18.86
N HIS A 21 -0.39 -13.70 -19.78
CA HIS A 21 0.05 -13.99 -21.14
C HIS A 21 -0.65 -13.03 -22.11
N ILE A 22 0.09 -12.10 -22.67
CA ILE A 22 -0.44 -11.25 -23.75
C ILE A 22 -0.47 -12.09 -25.04
N ARG A 23 -1.66 -12.25 -25.61
CA ARG A 23 -1.96 -13.09 -26.80
C ARG A 23 -0.97 -12.90 -27.97
N TRP A 24 -0.49 -11.68 -28.18
CA TRP A 24 0.36 -11.29 -29.31
C TRP A 24 1.79 -10.90 -28.89
N SER A 25 2.16 -11.08 -27.62
CA SER A 25 3.51 -10.77 -27.17
C SER A 25 4.46 -11.90 -27.55
N PRO A 26 5.60 -11.62 -28.19
CA PRO A 26 6.62 -12.61 -28.46
C PRO A 26 7.46 -12.95 -27.21
N PHE A 27 7.23 -12.28 -26.09
CA PHE A 27 8.04 -12.40 -24.89
C PHE A 27 7.46 -13.40 -23.90
N LYS A 28 8.34 -13.94 -23.05
CA LYS A 28 7.93 -14.86 -21.98
C LYS A 28 7.00 -14.14 -21.00
N PRO A 29 5.89 -14.77 -20.58
CA PRO A 29 5.02 -14.29 -19.52
C PRO A 29 5.81 -14.04 -18.23
N ALA A 30 5.51 -12.95 -17.55
CA ALA A 30 6.09 -12.62 -16.26
C ALA A 30 5.00 -12.70 -15.16
N PRO A 31 5.35 -13.16 -13.95
CA PRO A 31 4.46 -13.02 -12.79
C PRO A 31 4.31 -11.52 -12.45
N ALA A 32 3.08 -11.07 -12.29
CA ALA A 32 2.75 -9.74 -11.83
C ALA A 32 2.06 -9.82 -10.47
N ARG A 33 2.54 -9.04 -9.51
CA ARG A 33 1.88 -8.87 -8.21
C ARG A 33 0.84 -7.78 -8.35
N LEU A 34 -0.35 -8.04 -7.84
CA LEU A 34 -1.46 -7.11 -7.94
C LEU A 34 -2.31 -7.15 -6.66
N LEU A 35 -2.78 -5.98 -6.27
CA LEU A 35 -3.75 -5.81 -5.20
C LEU A 35 -5.12 -5.66 -5.84
N VAL A 36 -6.00 -6.62 -5.61
CA VAL A 36 -7.38 -6.58 -6.08
C VAL A 36 -8.27 -5.99 -5.00
N HIS A 37 -9.13 -5.05 -5.36
CA HIS A 37 -10.26 -4.64 -4.55
C HIS A 37 -11.56 -5.13 -5.21
N LEU A 38 -12.26 -6.01 -4.51
CA LEU A 38 -13.58 -6.51 -4.90
C LEU A 38 -14.64 -5.79 -4.07
N THR A 39 -15.60 -5.16 -4.73
CA THR A 39 -16.82 -4.69 -4.08
C THR A 39 -17.87 -5.79 -4.18
N LEU A 40 -18.45 -6.17 -3.05
CA LEU A 40 -19.41 -7.27 -2.97
C LEU A 40 -20.82 -6.76 -2.70
N ARG A 41 -21.80 -7.38 -3.37
CA ARG A 41 -23.22 -7.14 -3.18
C ARG A 41 -23.89 -8.37 -2.54
N PRO A 42 -24.50 -8.23 -1.36
CA PRO A 42 -25.28 -9.30 -0.76
C PRO A 42 -26.53 -9.57 -1.60
N THR A 43 -26.73 -10.83 -1.96
CA THR A 43 -27.87 -11.32 -2.77
C THR A 43 -28.37 -12.62 -2.14
N PRO A 44 -29.69 -12.87 -2.05
CA PRO A 44 -30.19 -14.16 -1.58
C PRO A 44 -29.70 -15.29 -2.49
N SER A 45 -29.33 -16.43 -1.89
CA SER A 45 -28.81 -17.58 -2.64
C SER A 45 -29.88 -18.14 -3.57
N PRO A 46 -29.56 -18.42 -4.85
CA PRO A 46 -30.50 -19.04 -5.79
C PRO A 46 -30.93 -20.45 -5.36
N THR A 47 -30.09 -21.14 -4.59
CA THR A 47 -30.33 -22.54 -4.16
C THR A 47 -31.05 -22.61 -2.82
N ASP A 48 -30.91 -21.59 -1.97
CA ASP A 48 -31.47 -21.57 -0.62
C ASP A 48 -31.79 -20.11 -0.21
N PRO A 49 -33.06 -19.69 -0.30
CA PRO A 49 -33.44 -18.29 -0.05
C PRO A 49 -33.21 -17.84 1.40
N SER A 50 -32.88 -18.76 2.33
CA SER A 50 -32.51 -18.42 3.70
C SER A 50 -31.06 -17.93 3.85
N LYS A 51 -30.21 -18.09 2.83
CA LYS A 51 -28.78 -17.75 2.87
C LYS A 51 -28.47 -16.55 1.98
N THR A 52 -27.53 -15.73 2.44
CA THR A 52 -27.00 -14.60 1.65
C THR A 52 -25.69 -15.00 1.00
N VAL A 53 -25.57 -14.76 -0.29
CA VAL A 53 -24.35 -14.90 -1.09
C VAL A 53 -23.84 -13.52 -1.45
N TYR A 54 -22.54 -13.31 -1.30
CA TYR A 54 -21.87 -12.09 -1.70
C TYR A 54 -21.38 -12.23 -3.13
N VAL A 55 -22.03 -11.53 -4.04
CA VAL A 55 -21.67 -11.54 -5.47
C VAL A 55 -20.74 -10.37 -5.74
N ILE A 56 -19.71 -10.59 -6.57
CA ILE A 56 -18.80 -9.52 -6.98
C ILE A 56 -19.58 -8.55 -7.86
N SER A 57 -19.76 -7.31 -7.38
CA SER A 57 -20.41 -6.25 -8.15
C SER A 57 -19.41 -5.40 -8.91
N ASP A 58 -18.23 -5.17 -8.32
CA ASP A 58 -17.17 -4.39 -8.95
C ASP A 58 -15.79 -4.97 -8.64
N HIS A 59 -14.84 -4.71 -9.54
CA HIS A 59 -13.51 -5.29 -9.53
C HIS A 59 -12.47 -4.26 -9.99
N GLU A 60 -11.61 -3.84 -9.05
CA GLU A 60 -10.50 -2.93 -9.31
C GLU A 60 -9.15 -3.63 -9.11
N ASP A 61 -8.30 -3.58 -10.13
CA ASP A 61 -6.96 -4.18 -10.12
C ASP A 61 -5.87 -3.10 -10.02
N PHE A 62 -5.13 -3.10 -8.91
CA PHE A 62 -3.98 -2.22 -8.72
C PHE A 62 -2.68 -2.94 -9.05
N TYR A 63 -2.09 -2.57 -10.19
CA TYR A 63 -0.84 -3.12 -10.69
C TYR A 63 0.37 -2.42 -10.07
N HIS A 64 1.41 -3.19 -9.74
CA HIS A 64 2.71 -2.60 -9.48
C HIS A 64 3.30 -2.05 -10.79
N PRO A 65 3.76 -0.79 -10.85
CA PRO A 65 4.21 -0.15 -12.11
C PRO A 65 5.34 -0.92 -12.80
N ASP A 66 6.28 -1.47 -12.02
CA ASP A 66 7.37 -2.30 -12.54
C ASP A 66 6.86 -3.58 -13.24
N ASP A 67 5.83 -4.22 -12.68
CA ASP A 67 5.28 -5.46 -13.21
C ASP A 67 4.40 -5.19 -14.45
N LEU A 68 3.72 -4.04 -14.50
CA LEU A 68 3.00 -3.58 -15.69
C LEU A 68 3.97 -3.27 -16.84
N ALA A 69 5.06 -2.54 -16.56
CA ALA A 69 6.08 -2.26 -17.56
C ALA A 69 6.74 -3.55 -18.08
N ALA A 70 6.96 -4.51 -17.19
CA ALA A 70 7.45 -5.84 -17.54
C ALA A 70 6.48 -6.63 -18.41
N LEU A 71 5.18 -6.41 -18.23
CA LEU A 71 4.15 -7.06 -19.04
C LEU A 71 4.08 -6.47 -20.45
N VAL A 72 4.14 -5.13 -20.61
CA VAL A 72 3.93 -4.47 -21.91
C VAL A 72 5.16 -4.55 -22.82
N VAL A 73 6.35 -4.20 -22.33
CA VAL A 73 7.59 -4.25 -23.14
C VAL A 73 8.76 -4.75 -22.27
N PRO A 74 8.85 -6.06 -21.99
CA PRO A 74 9.87 -6.60 -21.11
C PRO A 74 11.33 -6.22 -21.46
N PRO A 75 11.74 -6.11 -22.74
CA PRO A 75 13.10 -5.65 -23.08
C PRO A 75 13.41 -4.22 -22.61
N LEU A 76 12.41 -3.40 -22.33
CA LEU A 76 12.59 -2.00 -21.91
C LEU A 76 12.85 -1.86 -20.40
N ILE A 77 12.53 -2.87 -19.59
CA ILE A 77 12.76 -2.88 -18.13
C ILE A 77 14.19 -2.43 -17.75
N PRO A 78 15.28 -3.00 -18.29
CA PRO A 78 16.62 -2.57 -17.91
C PRO A 78 16.90 -1.11 -18.26
N LEU A 79 16.34 -0.59 -19.36
CA LEU A 79 16.47 0.81 -19.75
C LEU A 79 15.71 1.75 -18.82
N ILE A 80 14.49 1.37 -18.42
CA ILE A 80 13.69 2.13 -17.44
C ILE A 80 14.43 2.17 -16.10
N ARG A 81 14.93 1.02 -15.62
CA ARG A 81 15.71 0.95 -14.37
C ARG A 81 16.97 1.80 -14.43
N LEU A 82 17.71 1.72 -15.53
CA LEU A 82 18.89 2.57 -15.74
C LEU A 82 18.52 4.06 -15.72
N GLY A 83 17.43 4.44 -16.39
CA GLY A 83 16.90 5.79 -16.38
C GLY A 83 16.52 6.27 -14.97
N LEU A 84 15.86 5.40 -14.18
CA LEU A 84 15.47 5.72 -12.81
C LEU A 84 16.69 5.87 -11.88
N HIS A 85 17.71 5.03 -12.04
CA HIS A 85 18.97 5.17 -11.33
C HIS A 85 19.72 6.45 -11.73
N ALA A 86 19.76 6.77 -13.02
CA ALA A 86 20.36 8.00 -13.52
C ALA A 86 19.63 9.25 -12.99
N ALA A 87 18.29 9.23 -12.97
CA ALA A 87 17.49 10.30 -12.40
C ALA A 87 17.73 10.45 -10.90
N THR A 88 17.76 9.34 -10.15
CA THR A 88 18.10 9.36 -8.71
C THR A 88 19.48 9.95 -8.47
N PHE A 89 20.47 9.54 -9.26
CA PHE A 89 21.83 10.06 -9.19
C PHE A 89 21.86 11.56 -9.50
N ALA A 90 21.20 11.99 -10.58
CA ALA A 90 21.09 13.39 -10.96
C ALA A 90 20.44 14.22 -9.84
N CYS A 91 19.33 13.74 -9.25
CA CYS A 91 18.68 14.39 -8.11
C CYS A 91 19.62 14.53 -6.91
N ARG A 92 20.39 13.48 -6.57
CA ARG A 92 21.37 13.53 -5.48
C ARG A 92 22.48 14.55 -5.73
N VAL A 93 23.04 14.55 -6.94
CA VAL A 93 24.07 15.52 -7.34
C VAL A 93 23.51 16.94 -7.31
N ASN A 94 22.33 17.14 -7.89
CA ASN A 94 21.66 18.42 -7.94
C ASN A 94 21.38 18.97 -6.54
N ALA A 95 20.78 18.15 -5.66
CA ALA A 95 20.54 18.50 -4.27
C ALA A 95 21.85 18.90 -3.56
N ARG A 96 22.96 18.20 -3.81
CA ARG A 96 24.24 18.54 -3.20
C ARG A 96 24.83 19.84 -3.73
N VAL A 97 24.80 20.07 -5.04
CA VAL A 97 25.32 21.29 -5.68
C VAL A 97 24.50 22.50 -5.27
N PHE A 98 23.17 22.44 -5.41
CA PHE A 98 22.29 23.53 -5.03
C PHE A 98 22.27 23.75 -3.50
N GLY A 99 22.54 22.71 -2.72
CA GLY A 99 22.78 22.82 -1.28
C GLY A 99 24.06 23.61 -0.97
N ALA A 100 25.16 23.28 -1.64
CA ALA A 100 26.44 23.98 -1.48
C ALA A 100 26.41 25.43 -1.97
N LEU A 101 25.64 25.70 -3.03
CA LEU A 101 25.40 27.06 -3.54
C LEU A 101 24.42 27.87 -2.69
N GLY A 102 23.85 27.29 -1.64
CA GLY A 102 22.95 27.98 -0.70
C GLY A 102 21.52 28.18 -1.21
N TYR A 103 21.14 27.58 -2.35
CA TYR A 103 19.75 27.64 -2.86
C TYR A 103 18.77 26.85 -1.99
N TRP A 104 19.25 25.85 -1.25
CA TRP A 104 18.47 25.16 -0.21
C TRP A 104 19.41 24.61 0.87
N SER A 105 18.87 24.25 2.03
CA SER A 105 19.62 23.56 3.09
C SER A 105 18.72 22.57 3.81
N VAL A 106 19.27 21.42 4.22
CA VAL A 106 18.62 20.56 5.21
C VAL A 106 18.78 21.26 6.54
N ARG A 107 17.68 21.76 7.10
CA ARG A 107 17.63 22.30 8.45
C ARG A 107 17.24 21.16 9.39
N ASP A 108 17.87 21.12 10.56
CA ASP A 108 17.43 20.22 11.62
C ASP A 108 16.04 20.70 12.08
N GLY A 109 14.97 19.96 11.77
CA GLY A 109 13.61 20.24 12.23
C GLY A 109 12.67 20.94 11.23
N GLU A 110 11.38 20.63 11.34
CA GLU A 110 10.31 21.25 10.56
C GLU A 110 10.33 22.78 10.73
N GLY A 111 10.45 23.52 9.63
CA GLY A 111 10.29 24.97 9.63
C GLY A 111 11.54 25.81 9.91
N GLY A 112 12.71 25.21 10.12
CA GLY A 112 13.95 25.97 10.37
C GLY A 112 14.09 26.59 11.75
N GLN A 113 13.25 26.16 12.69
CA GLN A 113 13.60 26.17 14.10
C GLN A 113 14.21 24.81 14.41
N GLY A 114 15.46 24.81 14.89
CA GLY A 114 16.11 23.60 15.41
C GLY A 114 15.23 22.97 16.48
N VAL A 115 14.61 21.83 16.18
CA VAL A 115 13.90 21.05 17.19
C VAL A 115 14.94 20.17 17.87
N GLU A 116 15.17 20.39 19.15
CA GLU A 116 16.01 19.51 19.96
C GLU A 116 15.33 18.14 20.05
N LEU A 117 15.81 17.18 19.26
CA LEU A 117 15.28 15.82 19.26
C LEU A 117 15.55 15.22 20.64
N ARG A 118 14.50 15.11 21.47
CA ARG A 118 14.56 14.39 22.75
C ARG A 118 14.34 12.91 22.46
N PRO A 119 15.40 12.06 22.44
CA PRO A 119 15.26 10.63 22.16
C PRO A 119 14.45 9.90 23.24
N GLU A 120 14.24 10.54 24.39
CA GLU A 120 13.42 10.06 25.50
C GLU A 120 11.91 10.17 25.23
N GLY A 121 11.51 10.90 24.18
CA GLY A 121 10.11 11.19 23.87
C GLY A 121 9.48 12.20 24.83
N GLU A 122 8.35 12.77 24.44
CA GLU A 122 7.52 13.52 25.39
C GLU A 122 6.88 12.53 26.38
N PRO A 123 6.79 12.87 27.68
CA PRO A 123 6.08 12.02 28.63
C PRO A 123 4.65 11.82 28.13
N LEU A 124 4.24 10.55 28.04
CA LEU A 124 2.88 10.22 27.64
C LEU A 124 1.90 10.99 28.53
N PRO A 125 0.82 11.55 27.96
CA PRO A 125 -0.22 12.17 28.76
C PRO A 125 -0.71 11.16 29.82
N PRO A 126 -1.07 11.62 31.03
CA PRO A 126 -1.59 10.72 32.05
C PRO A 126 -2.80 9.98 31.47
N VAL A 127 -2.79 8.66 31.61
CA VAL A 127 -3.89 7.79 31.17
C VAL A 127 -5.17 8.32 31.81
N ALA A 128 -6.11 8.80 30.99
CA ALA A 128 -7.39 9.27 31.50
C ALA A 128 -8.12 8.08 32.16
N GLU A 129 -8.86 8.31 33.25
CA GLU A 129 -9.63 7.26 33.95
C GLU A 129 -10.56 6.48 32.98
N ASP A 130 -10.97 7.16 31.91
CA ASP A 130 -11.79 6.68 30.82
C ASP A 130 -11.06 5.60 29.98
N GLU A 131 -9.77 5.76 29.72
CA GLU A 131 -8.97 4.86 28.90
C GLU A 131 -8.74 3.51 29.60
N GLU A 132 -8.51 3.52 30.91
CA GLU A 132 -8.36 2.28 31.69
C GLU A 132 -9.65 1.45 31.70
N ARG A 133 -10.82 2.10 31.78
CA ARG A 133 -12.12 1.43 31.65
C ARG A 133 -12.31 0.84 30.25
N VAL A 134 -11.99 1.58 29.20
CA VAL A 134 -12.11 1.12 27.81
C VAL A 134 -11.21 -0.08 27.54
N LEU A 135 -9.98 -0.06 28.05
CA LEU A 135 -9.02 -1.15 27.89
C LEU A 135 -9.38 -2.40 28.73
N ARG A 136 -9.89 -2.23 29.96
CA ARG A 136 -10.40 -3.35 30.77
C ARG A 136 -11.70 -3.94 30.19
N GLY A 137 -12.60 -3.11 29.66
CA GLY A 137 -13.85 -3.56 29.04
C GLY A 137 -13.62 -4.46 27.82
N LYS A 138 -12.52 -4.27 27.08
CA LYS A 138 -12.15 -5.14 25.94
C LYS A 138 -11.55 -6.48 26.34
N LYS A 139 -11.03 -6.64 27.57
CA LYS A 139 -10.34 -7.86 28.00
C LYS A 139 -11.28 -8.96 28.53
N GLY A 140 -12.59 -8.69 28.60
CA GLY A 140 -13.60 -9.60 29.14
C GLY A 140 -14.40 -10.42 28.12
N ARG A 141 -14.17 -10.27 26.81
CA ARG A 141 -14.85 -11.08 25.78
C ARG A 141 -13.86 -12.08 25.18
N LYS A 142 -13.51 -13.08 25.98
CA LYS A 142 -12.83 -14.28 25.50
C LYS A 142 -13.64 -15.49 25.97
N ASP A 143 -14.31 -16.08 24.98
CA ASP A 143 -14.71 -17.49 24.86
C ASP A 143 -15.66 -18.06 25.92
N ASP A 144 -16.97 -18.02 25.62
CA ASP A 144 -17.92 -19.13 25.85
C ASP A 144 -18.51 -19.51 24.47
#